data_AF-A0A2J9E5S3-F1
#
_entry.id   AF-A0A2J9E5S3-F1
#
_cell.length_a   1.000
_cell.length_b   1.000
_cell.length_c   1.000
_cell.angle_alpha   90.00
_cell.angle_beta   90.00
_cell.angle_gamma   90.00
#
_symmetry.space_group_name_H-M   'P 1'
#
loop_
_entity.id
_entity.type
_entity.pdbx_description
1 polymer ?
#
loop_
_entity_poly.entity_id
_entity_poly.type
_entity_poly.pdbx_seq_one_letter_code
_entity_poly.pdbx_strand_id
1 'polypeptide(L)'
;MTRALLLAFALALVAPFAAASTTGTIGVQLIIYSRCEVNSQPQRAMPQIDCGRRINAQPRVTESVLKKDSMRKETAKLVTVEW
;
A
#
# COMPACT_ATOMS: atom_id res chain seq x y z
N MET A 1 20.69 20.22 -49.50
CA MET A 1 19.32 19.69 -49.74
C MET A 1 19.25 18.16 -49.68
N THR A 2 20.17 17.42 -50.32
CA THR A 2 20.19 15.94 -50.33
C THR A 2 20.30 15.29 -48.96
N ARG A 3 21.10 15.84 -48.04
CA ARG A 3 21.29 15.28 -46.68
C ARG A 3 19.99 15.28 -45.85
N ALA A 4 19.18 16.33 -45.95
CA ALA A 4 17.89 16.41 -45.25
C ALA A 4 16.88 15.41 -45.83
N LEU A 5 16.90 15.22 -47.15
CA LEU A 5 16.11 14.20 -47.85
C LEU A 5 16.47 12.78 -47.42
N LEU A 6 17.78 12.48 -47.33
CA LEU A 6 18.25 11.18 -46.86
C LEU A 6 17.85 10.91 -45.41
N LEU A 7 17.93 11.94 -44.55
CA LEU A 7 17.55 11.83 -43.15
C LEU A 7 16.03 11.62 -42.99
N ALA A 8 15.22 12.33 -43.77
CA ALA A 8 13.77 12.15 -43.81
C ALA A 8 13.37 10.75 -44.31
N PHE A 9 14.06 10.23 -45.33
CA PHE A 9 13.86 8.87 -45.81
C PHE A 9 14.25 7.82 -44.76
N ALA A 10 15.40 7.99 -44.10
CA ALA A 10 15.84 7.09 -43.04
C ALA A 10 14.86 7.08 -41.86
N LEU A 11 14.36 8.25 -41.44
CA LEU A 11 13.35 8.37 -40.38
C LEU A 11 12.02 7.71 -40.77
N ALA A 12 11.56 7.90 -42.01
CA ALA A 12 10.33 7.28 -42.51
C ALA A 12 10.42 5.74 -42.55
N LEU A 13 11.60 5.19 -42.82
CA LEU A 13 11.84 3.74 -42.83
C LEU A 13 11.90 3.12 -41.42
N VAL A 14 12.23 3.90 -40.38
CA VAL A 14 12.29 3.45 -38.98
C VAL A 14 10.93 3.56 -38.27
N ALA A 15 10.05 4.46 -38.73
CA ALA A 15 8.72 4.67 -38.17
C ALA A 15 7.87 3.38 -37.97
N PRO A 16 7.82 2.40 -38.90
CA PRO A 16 7.04 1.17 -38.69
C PRO A 16 7.64 0.23 -37.64
N PHE A 17 8.91 0.37 -37.27
CA PHE A 17 9.56 -0.45 -36.24
C PHE A 17 9.43 0.15 -34.82
N ALA A 18 9.01 1.42 -34.71
CA ALA A 18 8.81 2.10 -33.44
C ALA A 18 7.46 1.77 -32.77
N ALA A 19 6.56 1.07 -33.46
CA ALA A 19 5.34 0.50 -32.87
C ALA A 19 5.65 -0.84 -32.18
N ALA A 20 6.63 -0.85 -31.28
CA ALA A 20 6.69 -1.86 -30.24
C ALA A 20 5.50 -1.64 -29.30
N SER A 21 4.32 -2.02 -29.77
CA SER A 21 3.14 -2.11 -28.94
C SER A 21 3.48 -3.10 -27.84
N THR A 22 3.47 -2.64 -26.59
CA THR A 22 3.54 -3.51 -25.42
C THR A 22 2.22 -4.29 -25.35
N THR A 23 2.10 -5.27 -26.24
CA THR A 23 0.96 -6.18 -26.30
C THR A 23 1.11 -7.17 -25.17
N GLY A 24 0.10 -7.20 -24.31
CA GLY A 24 0.09 -8.02 -23.12
C GLY A 24 -1.17 -7.75 -22.31
N THR A 25 -1.56 -8.72 -21.50
CA THR A 25 -2.70 -8.59 -20.59
C THR A 25 -2.20 -8.23 -19.20
N ILE A 26 -2.69 -7.11 -18.65
CA ILE A 26 -2.49 -6.76 -17.24
C ILE A 26 -3.65 -7.38 -16.46
N GLY A 27 -3.37 -8.41 -15.68
CA GLY A 27 -4.33 -8.93 -14.70
C GLY A 27 -4.36 -8.00 -13.49
N VAL A 28 -5.50 -7.34 -13.24
CA VAL A 28 -5.73 -6.56 -12.02
C VAL A 28 -6.77 -7.29 -11.17
N GLN A 29 -6.49 -7.43 -9.87
CA GLN A 29 -7.43 -7.98 -8.90
C GLN A 29 -7.68 -6.94 -7.81
N LEU A 30 -8.93 -6.49 -7.67
CA LEU A 30 -9.37 -5.68 -6.54
C LEU A 30 -9.96 -6.61 -5.47
N ILE A 31 -9.34 -6.63 -4.29
CA ILE A 31 -9.86 -7.38 -3.14
C ILE A 31 -10.41 -6.36 -2.15
N ILE A 32 -11.74 -6.36 -1.97
CA ILE A 32 -12.41 -5.56 -0.96
C ILE A 32 -12.65 -6.46 0.25
N TYR A 33 -11.97 -6.18 1.35
CA TYR A 33 -12.24 -6.85 2.61
C TYR A 33 -13.50 -6.27 3.26
N SER A 34 -14.29 -7.11 3.93
CA SER A 34 -15.40 -6.68 4.78
C SER A 34 -14.88 -5.79 5.91
N ARG A 35 -15.78 -4.99 6.50
CA ARG A 35 -15.46 -4.15 7.68
C ARG A 35 -14.82 -5.02 8.77
N CYS A 36 -13.70 -4.55 9.33
CA CYS A 36 -13.09 -5.17 10.50
C CYS A 36 -13.89 -4.81 11.76
N GLU A 37 -14.03 -5.77 12.67
CA GLU A 37 -14.55 -5.51 14.00
C GLU A 37 -13.40 -5.12 14.92
N VAL A 38 -13.49 -3.93 15.53
CA VAL A 38 -12.51 -3.42 16.48
C VAL A 38 -13.16 -3.35 17.85
N ASN A 39 -12.61 -4.09 18.81
CA ASN A 39 -13.09 -4.12 20.19
C ASN A 39 -12.01 -3.60 21.14
N SER A 40 -12.22 -2.39 21.64
CA SER A 40 -11.41 -1.73 22.66
C SER A 40 -12.09 -1.85 24.04
N GLN A 41 -11.81 -2.94 24.75
CA GLN A 41 -12.26 -3.10 26.14
C GLN A 41 -11.29 -2.39 27.10
N PRO A 42 -11.79 -1.65 28.11
CA PRO A 42 -10.94 -0.94 29.08
C PRO A 42 -9.99 -1.86 29.88
N GLN A 43 -10.36 -3.13 30.02
CA GLN A 43 -9.58 -4.14 30.76
C GLN A 43 -8.48 -4.79 29.92
N ARG A 44 -8.45 -4.56 28.60
CA ARG A 44 -7.43 -5.12 27.71
C ARG A 44 -6.38 -4.08 27.37
N ALA A 45 -5.12 -4.52 27.42
CA ALA A 45 -3.98 -3.68 27.04
C ALA A 45 -3.95 -3.37 25.53
N MET A 46 -4.54 -4.23 24.69
CA MET A 46 -4.61 -4.06 23.24
C MET A 46 -6.04 -4.29 22.71
N PRO A 47 -6.45 -3.56 21.67
CA PRO A 47 -7.71 -3.81 20.98
C PRO A 47 -7.66 -5.18 20.30
N GLN A 48 -8.77 -5.91 20.36
CA GLN A 48 -8.95 -7.05 19.48
C GLN A 48 -9.50 -6.56 18.15
N ILE A 49 -8.87 -6.97 17.07
CA ILE A 49 -9.30 -6.62 15.71
C ILE A 49 -9.48 -7.92 14.94
N ASP A 50 -10.67 -8.13 14.39
CA ASP A 50 -10.95 -9.25 13.48
C ASP A 50 -11.44 -8.71 12.14
N CYS A 51 -10.65 -8.95 11.09
CA CYS A 51 -10.98 -8.61 9.71
C CYS A 51 -11.50 -9.85 8.94
N GLY A 52 -12.25 -10.74 9.61
CA GLY A 52 -12.72 -12.00 9.04
C GLY A 52 -11.61 -13.03 8.88
N ARG A 53 -10.63 -13.03 9.80
CA ARG A 53 -9.42 -13.88 9.77
C ARG A 53 -8.61 -13.78 8.46
N ARG A 54 -8.70 -12.64 7.77
CA ARG A 54 -7.95 -12.36 6.54
C ARG A 54 -6.59 -11.76 6.91
N ILE A 55 -5.52 -12.54 6.77
CA ILE A 55 -4.14 -12.11 7.12
C ILE A 55 -3.76 -10.81 6.40
N ASN A 56 -4.08 -10.71 5.11
CA ASN A 56 -3.76 -9.54 4.29
C ASN A 56 -4.60 -8.28 4.62
N ALA A 57 -5.61 -8.42 5.48
CA ALA A 57 -6.44 -7.31 5.94
C ALA A 57 -6.21 -7.00 7.43
N GLN A 58 -5.48 -7.88 8.13
CA GLN A 58 -5.24 -7.75 9.56
C GLN A 58 -4.26 -6.60 9.79
N PRO A 59 -4.65 -5.55 10.52
CA PRO A 59 -3.77 -4.42 10.75
C PRO A 59 -2.62 -4.81 11.67
N ARG A 60 -1.51 -4.10 11.52
CA ARG A 60 -0.42 -4.11 12.49
C ARG A 60 -0.87 -3.31 13.71
N VAL A 61 -0.77 -3.93 14.88
CA VAL A 61 -1.02 -3.27 16.17
C VAL A 61 0.29 -3.12 16.91
N THR A 62 0.63 -1.89 17.28
CA THR A 62 1.83 -1.58 18.07
C THR A 62 1.46 -0.82 19.34
N GLU A 63 2.29 -0.96 20.37
CA GLU A 63 2.14 -0.28 21.64
C GLU A 63 3.45 0.43 21.96
N SER A 64 3.36 1.70 22.38
CA SER A 64 4.49 2.45 22.91
C SER A 64 4.13 3.11 24.24
N VAL A 65 5.07 3.11 25.17
CA VAL A 65 4.92 3.79 26.47
C VAL A 65 5.33 5.24 26.29
N LEU A 66 4.38 6.17 26.44
CA LEU A 66 4.60 7.60 26.23
C LEU A 66 5.31 8.26 27.41
N LYS A 67 4.89 7.93 28.64
CA LYS A 67 5.50 8.46 29.86
C LYS A 67 5.13 7.56 31.04
N LYS A 68 6.12 7.19 31.84
CA LYS A 68 5.92 6.54 33.14
C LYS A 68 5.82 7.65 34.18
N ASP A 69 4.61 7.97 34.64
CA ASP A 69 4.45 8.89 35.76
C ASP A 69 4.83 8.16 37.05
N SER A 70 6.00 8.50 37.60
CA SER A 70 6.52 7.89 38.83
C SER A 70 5.70 8.27 40.07
N MET A 71 4.92 9.36 40.03
CA MET A 71 4.08 9.83 41.13
C MET A 71 2.70 9.16 41.12
N ARG A 72 2.08 9.01 39.95
CA ARG A 72 0.74 8.39 39.83
C ARG A 72 0.74 6.88 39.66
N LYS A 73 1.91 6.25 39.41
CA LYS A 73 2.02 4.84 38.97
C LYS A 73 1.21 4.52 37.70
N GLU A 74 0.76 5.54 36.98
CA GLU A 74 0.03 5.40 35.74
C GLU A 74 1.03 5.44 34.58
N THR A 75 0.90 4.49 33.67
CA THR A 75 1.72 4.43 32.45
C THR A 75 0.82 4.85 31.31
N ALA A 76 1.06 6.04 30.75
CA ALA A 76 0.38 6.45 29.54
C ALA A 76 0.91 5.60 28.37
N LYS A 77 0.01 4.89 27.70
CA LYS A 77 0.31 4.01 26.57
C LYS A 77 -0.35 4.55 25.31
N LEU A 78 0.40 4.60 24.23
CA LEU A 78 -0.11 4.85 22.89
C LEU A 78 -0.23 3.52 22.17
N VAL A 79 -1.45 3.19 21.73
CA VAL A 79 -1.71 2.05 20.87
C VAL A 79 -1.96 2.57 19.46
N THR A 80 -1.22 2.05 18.49
CA THR A 80 -1.33 2.44 17.07
C THR A 80 -1.82 1.24 16.27
N VAL A 81 -2.78 1.48 15.37
CA VAL A 81 -3.36 0.49 14.45
C VAL A 81 -3.12 0.97 13.02
N GLU A 82 -2.41 0.19 12.21
CA GLU A 82 -1.96 0.54 10.86
C GLU A 82 -2.38 -0.55 9.84
N TRP A 83 -2.88 -0.14 8.67
CA TRP A 83 -3.29 -1.01 7.55
C TRP A 83 -2.33 -0.89 6.37
#